data_AF-A0A9E2PAB6-F1
#
_entry.id   AF-A0A9E2PAB6-F1
#
_cell.length_a   1.000
_cell.length_b   1.000
_cell.length_c   1.000
_cell.angle_alpha   90.00
_cell.angle_beta   90.00
_cell.angle_gamma   90.00
#
_symmetry.space_group_name_H-M   'P 1'
#
loop_
_entity.id
_entity.type
_entity.pdbx_description
1 polymer ?
#
loop_
_entity_poly.entity_id
_entity_poly.type
_entity_poly.pdbx_seq_one_letter_code
_entity_poly.pdbx_strand_id
1 'polypeptide(L)'
;MNDLNWASAYLRLHKKASIKILENPFVYHAAKDELYEIDNLAKDFLTKCNGTSKGKDLTSDSGFVRYCIEEELLELLVSPDPVNIFVNEAVNPSLRYLELQLLNRCNLKCLHCYLGSSEHGDMALGDALKITREFSDIGGLRP
;
A
#
# COMPACT_ATOMS: atom_id res chain seq x y z
N MET A 1 4.25 26.29 9.12
CA MET A 1 3.37 25.21 8.67
C MET A 1 1.96 25.77 8.81
N ASN A 2 1.18 25.86 7.73
CA ASN A 2 -0.19 26.34 7.87
C ASN A 2 -0.93 25.36 8.79
N ASP A 3 -1.43 25.86 9.92
CA ASP A 3 -2.31 25.12 10.84
C ASP A 3 -3.67 24.87 10.15
N LEU A 4 -3.65 24.07 9.08
CA LEU A 4 -4.88 23.64 8.42
C LEU A 4 -5.65 22.82 9.44
N ASN A 5 -6.82 23.33 9.83
CA ASN A 5 -7.74 22.61 10.69
C ASN A 5 -8.29 21.39 9.92
N TRP A 6 -7.97 20.19 10.37
CA TRP A 6 -8.41 18.93 9.75
C TRP A 6 -9.93 18.88 9.55
N ALA A 7 -10.71 19.51 10.44
CA ALA A 7 -12.16 19.49 10.40
C ALA A 7 -12.71 20.25 9.19
N SER A 8 -12.03 21.32 8.74
CA SER A 8 -12.44 22.12 7.59
C SER A 8 -11.70 21.77 6.29
N ALA A 9 -10.57 21.07 6.39
CA ALA A 9 -9.80 20.56 5.26
C ALA A 9 -10.46 19.33 4.63
N TYR A 10 -10.17 19.09 3.35
CA TYR A 10 -10.50 17.82 2.69
C TYR A 10 -9.46 16.77 3.08
N LEU A 11 -9.92 15.59 3.49
CA LEU A 11 -9.03 14.49 3.91
C LEU A 11 -8.75 13.56 2.74
N ARG A 12 -7.47 13.27 2.54
CA ARG A 12 -7.02 12.32 1.52
C ARG A 12 -6.04 11.30 2.11
N LEU A 13 -6.16 10.02 1.74
CA LEU A 13 -5.14 9.01 2.01
C LEU A 13 -3.82 9.42 1.34
N HIS A 14 -2.73 9.41 2.11
CA HIS A 14 -1.43 9.81 1.58
C HIS A 14 -1.05 8.93 0.38
N LYS A 15 -0.41 9.50 -0.64
CA LYS A 15 -0.08 8.80 -1.90
C LYS A 15 0.85 7.59 -1.75
N LYS A 16 1.52 7.45 -0.60
CA LYS A 16 2.38 6.31 -0.25
C LYS A 16 1.71 5.35 0.74
N ALA A 17 0.54 5.71 1.25
CA ALA A 17 -0.29 4.84 2.08
C ALA A 17 -1.29 4.09 1.19
N SER A 18 -1.52 2.82 1.50
CA SER A 18 -2.51 1.98 0.82
C SER A 18 -3.22 1.11 1.82
N ILE A 19 -4.53 0.91 1.63
CA ILE A 19 -5.31 0.00 2.46
C ILE A 19 -5.09 -1.41 1.90
N LYS A 20 -4.74 -2.35 2.78
CA LYS A 20 -4.44 -3.74 2.43
C LYS A 20 -5.31 -4.69 3.23
N ILE A 21 -6.03 -5.58 2.57
CA ILE A 21 -6.74 -6.68 3.22
C ILE A 21 -5.83 -7.91 3.16
N LEU A 22 -5.17 -8.21 4.28
CA LEU A 22 -4.38 -9.42 4.47
C LEU A 22 -5.26 -10.43 5.24
N GLU A 23 -4.81 -10.92 6.37
CA GLU A 23 -5.66 -11.65 7.32
C GLU A 23 -6.64 -10.71 8.05
N ASN A 24 -6.17 -9.49 8.34
CA ASN A 24 -6.94 -8.36 8.87
C ASN A 24 -6.80 -7.15 7.92
N PRO A 25 -7.58 -6.07 8.11
CA PRO A 25 -7.34 -4.80 7.43
C PRO A 25 -6.08 -4.11 7.95
N PHE A 26 -5.28 -3.56 7.04
CA PHE A 26 -4.07 -2.81 7.35
C PHE A 26 -3.99 -1.52 6.52
N VAL A 27 -3.20 -0.56 7.02
CA VAL A 27 -2.61 0.51 6.19
C VAL A 27 -1.13 0.22 6.01
N TYR A 28 -0.66 0.14 4.77
CA TYR A 28 0.75 0.02 4.45
C TYR A 28 1.31 1.34 3.92
N HIS A 29 2.35 1.87 4.56
CA HIS A 29 3.05 3.08 4.14
C HIS A 29 4.37 2.74 3.43
N ALA A 30 4.32 2.64 2.10
CA ALA A 30 5.42 2.09 1.28
C ALA A 30 6.73 2.88 1.34
N ALA A 31 6.70 4.18 1.67
CA ALA A 31 7.92 4.98 1.78
C ALA A 31 8.66 4.79 3.11
N LYS A 32 7.96 4.33 4.14
CA LYS A 32 8.53 4.06 5.48
C LYS A 32 8.66 2.55 5.76
N ASP A 33 8.03 1.73 4.93
CA ASP A 33 7.88 0.28 5.12
C ASP A 33 7.18 -0.08 6.43
N GLU A 34 6.16 0.70 6.78
CA GLU A 34 5.38 0.53 8.00
C GLU A 34 4.02 -0.08 7.68
N LEU A 35 3.56 -0.98 8.56
CA LEU A 35 2.29 -1.69 8.43
C LEU A 35 1.50 -1.52 9.72
N TYR A 36 0.34 -0.87 9.61
CA TYR A 36 -0.54 -0.56 10.73
C TYR A 36 -1.77 -1.44 10.65
N GLU A 37 -2.01 -2.28 11.66
CA GLU A 37 -3.26 -3.02 11.77
C GLU A 37 -4.39 -2.08 12.14
N ILE A 38 -5.53 -2.17 11.45
CA ILE A 38 -6.69 -1.33 11.69
C ILE A 38 -7.95 -2.17 11.82
N ASP A 39 -8.94 -1.66 12.54
CA ASP A 39 -10.26 -2.28 12.60
C ASP A 39 -11.10 -1.91 11.36
N ASN A 40 -12.30 -2.50 11.28
CA ASN A 40 -13.22 -2.23 10.18
C ASN A 40 -13.76 -0.79 10.18
N LEU A 41 -13.88 -0.14 11.34
CA LEU A 41 -14.35 1.25 11.43
C LEU A 41 -13.32 2.21 10.84
N ALA A 42 -12.05 2.03 11.19
CA ALA A 42 -10.92 2.77 10.65
C ALA A 42 -10.78 2.52 9.14
N LYS A 43 -10.92 1.28 8.67
CA LYS A 43 -10.92 0.94 7.24
C LYS A 43 -12.02 1.70 6.48
N ASP A 44 -13.25 1.66 6.99
CA ASP A 44 -14.39 2.32 6.35
C ASP A 44 -14.24 3.84 6.33
N PHE A 45 -13.63 4.42 7.36
CA PHE A 45 -13.28 5.84 7.39
C PHE A 45 -12.18 6.19 6.38
N LEU A 46 -11.07 5.46 6.37
CA LEU A 46 -9.93 5.73 5.48
C LEU A 46 -10.30 5.56 4.00
N THR A 47 -11.19 4.62 3.67
CA THR A 47 -11.72 4.43 2.31
C THR A 47 -12.51 5.66 1.83
N LYS A 48 -13.11 6.43 2.75
CA LYS A 48 -13.83 7.68 2.44
C LYS A 48 -12.91 8.90 2.40
N CYS A 49 -11.66 8.79 2.86
CA CYS A 49 -10.65 9.85 2.79
C CYS A 49 -10.05 9.90 1.39
N ASN A 50 -10.87 10.10 0.36
CA ASN A 50 -10.47 10.09 -1.04
C ASN A 50 -10.20 11.51 -1.59
N GLY A 51 -10.18 12.53 -0.74
CA GLY A 51 -9.97 13.93 -1.12
C GLY A 51 -11.24 14.70 -1.53
N THR A 52 -12.45 14.11 -1.45
CA THR A 52 -13.71 14.81 -1.81
C THR A 52 -14.45 15.41 -0.62
N SER A 53 -14.26 14.86 0.58
CA SER A 53 -15.04 15.18 1.78
C SER A 53 -14.18 15.87 2.84
N LYS A 54 -14.80 16.77 3.60
CA LYS A 54 -14.11 17.44 4.71
C LYS A 54 -14.05 16.55 5.94
N GLY A 55 -13.04 16.73 6.77
CA GLY A 55 -12.82 15.89 7.95
C GLY A 55 -14.03 15.80 8.88
N LYS A 56 -14.66 16.94 9.20
CA LYS A 56 -15.85 16.99 10.07
C LYS A 56 -17.05 16.22 9.55
N ASP A 57 -17.14 16.04 8.23
CA ASP A 57 -18.25 15.35 7.58
C ASP A 57 -18.02 13.83 7.57
N LEU A 58 -16.78 13.39 7.85
CA LEU A 58 -16.36 11.99 7.87
C LEU A 58 -16.31 11.39 9.27
N THR A 59 -15.87 12.16 10.27
CA THR A 59 -15.74 11.67 11.66
C THR A 59 -15.71 12.82 12.67
N SER A 60 -16.04 12.50 13.92
CA SER A 60 -15.84 13.38 15.09
C SER A 60 -14.59 13.01 15.90
N ASP A 61 -13.90 11.91 15.56
CA ASP A 61 -12.72 11.45 16.30
C ASP A 61 -11.47 12.25 15.90
N SER A 62 -11.23 13.35 16.61
CA SER A 62 -10.05 14.18 16.38
C SER A 62 -8.73 13.49 16.74
N GLY A 63 -8.75 12.53 17.68
CA GLY A 63 -7.54 11.86 18.14
C GLY A 63 -7.00 10.95 17.06
N PHE A 64 -7.89 10.13 16.50
CA PHE A 64 -7.56 9.25 15.38
C PHE A 64 -7.10 10.03 14.13
N VAL A 65 -7.82 11.10 13.76
CA VAL A 65 -7.44 11.90 12.58
C VAL A 65 -6.06 12.54 12.74
N ARG A 66 -5.75 13.10 13.93
CA ARG A 66 -4.44 13.68 14.21
C ARG A 66 -3.34 12.64 14.14
N TYR A 67 -3.56 11.47 14.76
CA TYR A 67 -2.62 10.37 14.68
C TYR A 67 -2.32 9.98 13.23
N CYS A 68 -3.36 9.81 12.39
CA CYS A 68 -3.16 9.51 10.97
C CYS A 68 -2.40 10.60 10.20
N ILE A 69 -2.52 11.88 10.58
CA ILE A 69 -1.76 12.98 9.95
C ILE A 69 -0.30 12.96 10.42
N GLU A 70 -0.07 12.76 11.71
CA GLU A 70 1.27 12.67 12.32
C GLU A 70 2.08 11.49 11.76
N GLU A 71 1.42 10.36 11.54
CA GLU A 71 2.01 9.17 10.91
C GLU A 71 2.12 9.29 9.37
N GLU A 72 1.67 10.39 8.77
CA GLU A 72 1.63 10.60 7.31
C GLU A 72 0.76 9.58 6.56
N LEU A 73 -0.28 9.06 7.21
CA LEU A 73 -1.30 8.21 6.58
C LEU A 73 -2.37 9.05 5.86
N LEU A 74 -2.62 10.28 6.35
CA LEU A 74 -3.56 11.24 5.77
C LEU A 74 -2.89 12.57 5.41
N GLU A 75 -3.38 13.19 4.36
CA GLU A 75 -3.05 14.54 3.91
C GLU A 75 -4.24 15.48 4.11
N LEU A 76 -3.95 16.73 4.47
CA LEU A 76 -4.91 17.82 4.53
C LEU A 76 -4.87 18.65 3.24
N LEU A 77 -6.01 18.80 2.58
CA LEU A 77 -6.12 19.56 1.34
C LEU A 77 -6.99 20.82 1.53
N VAL A 78 -6.56 21.91 0.92
CA VAL A 78 -7.31 23.19 0.90
C VAL A 78 -8.50 23.12 -0.07
N SER A 79 -8.35 22.39 -1.17
CA SER A 79 -9.36 22.16 -2.20
C SER A 79 -9.57 20.66 -2.42
N PRO A 80 -10.73 20.22 -2.95
CA PRO A 80 -10.92 18.83 -3.32
C PRO A 80 -9.86 18.37 -4.33
N ASP A 81 -9.30 17.18 -4.12
CA ASP A 81 -8.37 16.52 -5.04
C ASP A 81 -8.65 15.00 -5.04
N PRO A 82 -9.67 14.56 -5.79
CA PRO A 82 -10.20 13.21 -5.71
C PRO A 82 -9.19 12.17 -6.19
N VAL A 83 -9.04 11.08 -5.42
CA VAL A 83 -8.26 9.90 -5.79
C VAL A 83 -9.10 8.63 -5.67
N ASN A 84 -8.83 7.65 -6.52
CA ASN A 84 -9.43 6.33 -6.35
C ASN A 84 -8.65 5.56 -5.27
N ILE A 85 -9.33 5.18 -4.18
CA ILE A 85 -8.74 4.32 -3.16
C ILE A 85 -9.07 2.88 -3.54
N PHE A 86 -8.06 2.15 -3.97
CA PHE A 86 -8.17 0.72 -4.23
C PHE A 86 -7.98 -0.07 -2.94
N VAL A 87 -8.87 -1.03 -2.70
CA VAL A 87 -8.78 -2.01 -1.62
C VAL A 87 -8.77 -3.37 -2.29
N ASN A 88 -7.73 -4.16 -2.04
CA ASN A 88 -7.55 -5.47 -2.66
C ASN A 88 -8.57 -6.50 -2.16
N GLU A 89 -8.68 -7.60 -2.92
CA GLU A 89 -9.36 -8.80 -2.45
C GLU A 89 -8.52 -9.53 -1.39
N ALA A 90 -9.17 -10.06 -0.36
CA ALA A 90 -8.51 -10.83 0.68
C ALA A 90 -8.13 -12.22 0.15
N VAL A 91 -6.83 -12.55 0.17
CA VAL A 91 -6.33 -13.92 -0.09
C VAL A 91 -5.82 -14.50 1.22
N ASN A 92 -6.17 -15.76 1.49
CA ASN A 92 -5.77 -16.46 2.72
C ASN A 92 -5.04 -17.79 2.39
N PRO A 93 -3.76 -17.95 2.78
CA PRO A 93 -2.90 -16.95 3.44
C PRO A 93 -2.54 -15.78 2.52
N SER A 94 -2.24 -14.61 3.09
CA SER A 94 -1.82 -13.46 2.30
C SER A 94 -0.42 -13.65 1.70
N LEU A 95 -0.22 -13.25 0.44
CA LEU A 95 1.10 -13.18 -0.18
C LEU A 95 1.64 -11.76 -0.03
N ARG A 96 2.62 -11.57 0.87
CA ARG A 96 3.12 -10.23 1.24
C ARG A 96 4.34 -9.78 0.47
N TYR A 97 5.16 -10.73 0.02
CA TYR A 97 6.42 -10.50 -0.67
C TYR A 97 6.49 -11.38 -1.91
N LEU A 98 7.02 -10.81 -2.99
CA LEU A 98 7.27 -11.50 -4.23
C LEU A 98 8.75 -11.37 -4.57
N GLU A 99 9.42 -12.51 -4.75
CA GLU A 99 10.75 -12.58 -5.35
C GLU A 99 10.61 -13.11 -6.78
N LEU A 100 11.09 -12.34 -7.76
CA LEU A 100 11.11 -12.76 -9.16
C LEU A 100 12.55 -13.02 -9.60
N GLN A 101 12.84 -14.28 -9.95
CA GLN A 101 14.05 -14.65 -10.65
C GLN A 101 13.86 -14.39 -12.14
N LEU A 102 14.29 -13.20 -12.59
CA LEU A 102 14.13 -12.80 -14.00
C LEU A 102 15.01 -13.61 -14.93
N LEU A 103 16.25 -13.87 -14.49
CA LEU A 103 17.29 -14.53 -15.27
C LEU A 103 17.98 -15.56 -14.38
N ASN A 104 18.26 -16.73 -14.93
CA ASN A 104 19.08 -17.74 -14.26
C ASN A 104 20.51 -17.79 -14.82
N ARG A 105 20.77 -17.07 -15.91
CA ARG A 105 22.12 -16.83 -16.43
C ARG A 105 22.86 -15.84 -15.53
N CYS A 106 24.06 -16.24 -15.12
CA CYS A 106 24.99 -15.41 -14.36
C CYS A 106 26.39 -15.54 -14.96
N ASN A 107 27.15 -14.44 -15.04
CA ASN A 107 28.53 -14.46 -15.54
C ASN A 107 29.55 -14.92 -14.47
N LEU A 108 29.07 -15.32 -13.29
CA LEU A 108 29.88 -15.83 -12.18
C LEU A 108 29.54 -17.29 -11.88
N LYS A 109 30.49 -18.01 -11.28
CA LYS A 109 30.34 -19.41 -10.85
C LYS A 109 30.70 -19.55 -9.37
N CYS A 110 29.88 -18.92 -8.52
CA CYS A 110 30.14 -18.90 -7.09
C CYS A 110 29.99 -20.30 -6.49
N LEU A 111 30.98 -20.74 -5.71
CA LEU A 111 30.96 -22.06 -5.03
C LEU A 111 29.80 -22.23 -4.04
N HIS A 112 29.20 -21.13 -3.60
CA HIS A 112 28.09 -21.08 -2.64
C HIS A 112 26.75 -20.67 -3.29
N CYS A 113 26.64 -20.72 -4.63
CA CYS A 113 25.40 -20.32 -5.30
C CYS A 113 24.31 -21.39 -5.12
N TYR A 114 23.20 -21.00 -4.49
CA TYR A 114 22.07 -21.91 -4.28
C TYR A 114 21.30 -22.23 -5.58
N LEU A 115 21.46 -21.42 -6.62
CA LEU A 115 20.80 -21.60 -7.92
C LEU A 115 21.42 -22.72 -8.78
N GLY A 116 22.63 -23.19 -8.44
CA GLY A 116 23.30 -24.27 -9.17
C GLY A 116 23.73 -23.91 -10.60
N SER A 117 23.70 -24.89 -11.52
CA SER A 117 23.99 -24.66 -12.94
C SER A 117 22.81 -23.99 -13.64
N SER A 118 23.11 -23.07 -14.55
CA SER A 118 22.13 -22.22 -15.25
C SER A 118 21.40 -22.97 -16.37
N GLU A 119 20.60 -23.99 -16.02
CA GLU A 119 19.83 -24.82 -16.96
C GLU A 119 18.34 -24.41 -17.05
N HIS A 120 17.88 -23.51 -16.18
CA HIS A 120 16.50 -23.05 -16.16
C HIS A 120 16.31 -21.80 -17.03
N GLY A 121 15.24 -21.78 -17.82
CA GLY A 121 14.93 -20.70 -18.77
C GLY A 121 14.70 -19.34 -18.10
N ASP A 122 14.96 -18.28 -18.85
CA ASP A 122 14.76 -16.90 -18.42
C ASP A 122 13.27 -16.50 -18.48
N MET A 123 12.84 -15.64 -17.57
CA MET A 123 11.47 -15.12 -17.54
C MET A 123 11.26 -14.10 -18.65
N ALA A 124 10.18 -14.24 -19.42
CA ALA A 124 9.79 -13.22 -20.38
C ALA A 124 9.32 -11.95 -19.65
N LEU A 125 9.68 -10.78 -20.19
CA LEU A 125 9.28 -9.49 -19.59
C LEU A 125 7.76 -9.36 -19.43
N GLY A 126 6.99 -9.88 -20.39
CA GLY A 126 5.53 -9.87 -20.33
C GLY A 126 4.99 -10.64 -19.12
N ASP A 127 5.59 -11.78 -18.80
CA ASP A 127 5.22 -12.59 -17.65
C ASP A 127 5.59 -11.90 -16.34
N ALA A 128 6.80 -11.32 -16.25
CA ALA A 128 7.23 -10.56 -15.07
C ALA A 128 6.26 -9.42 -14.76
N LEU A 129 5.91 -8.60 -15.77
CA LEU A 129 4.97 -7.50 -15.61
C LEU A 129 3.56 -7.98 -15.23
N LYS A 130 3.13 -9.11 -15.77
CA LYS A 130 1.83 -9.70 -15.45
C LYS A 130 1.80 -10.18 -13.99
N ILE A 131 2.80 -10.94 -13.55
CA ILE A 131 2.90 -11.45 -12.18
C ILE A 131 2.97 -10.29 -11.17
N THR A 132 3.75 -9.24 -11.44
CA THR A 132 3.82 -8.07 -10.54
C THR A 132 2.47 -7.35 -10.41
N ARG A 133 1.68 -7.27 -11.49
CA ARG A 133 0.32 -6.69 -11.43
C ARG A 133 -0.62 -7.56 -10.62
N GLU A 134 -0.68 -8.85 -10.93
CA GLU A 134 -1.50 -9.81 -10.20
C GLU A 134 -1.16 -9.81 -8.70
N PHE A 135 0.13 -9.74 -8.36
CA PHE A 135 0.59 -9.62 -6.99
C PHE A 135 0.12 -8.32 -6.31
N SER A 136 0.14 -7.19 -7.02
CA SER A 136 -0.36 -5.92 -6.50
C SER A 136 -1.88 -5.96 -6.26
N ASP A 137 -2.63 -6.55 -7.20
CA ASP A 137 -4.09 -6.66 -7.19
C ASP A 137 -4.59 -7.50 -6.00
N ILE A 138 -3.84 -8.54 -5.61
CA ILE A 138 -4.15 -9.38 -4.43
C ILE A 138 -3.65 -8.80 -3.11
N GLY A 139 -3.09 -7.59 -3.09
CA GLY A 139 -2.68 -6.92 -1.86
C GLY A 139 -1.22 -7.11 -1.44
N GLY A 140 -0.34 -7.52 -2.36
CA GLY A 140 1.10 -7.54 -2.13
C GLY A 140 1.63 -6.19 -1.60
N LEU A 141 2.59 -6.23 -0.67
CA LEU A 141 3.12 -5.01 -0.03
C LEU A 141 4.26 -4.39 -0.86
N ARG A 142 5.19 -5.22 -1.33
CA ARG A 142 6.38 -4.80 -2.07
C ARG A 142 6.43 -5.47 -3.45
N PRO A 143 5.75 -4.91 -4.46
CA PRO A 143 5.82 -5.38 -5.84
C PRO A 143 7.14 -5.02 -6.52
#